data_AF-A0A7Y4VEK9-F1
#
_entry.id   AF-A0A7Y4VEK9-F1
#
_cell.length_a   1.000
_cell.length_b   1.000
_cell.length_c   1.000
_cell.angle_alpha   90.00
_cell.angle_beta   90.00
_cell.angle_gamma   90.00
#
_symmetry.space_group_name_H-M   'P 1'
#
loop_
_entity.id
_entity.type
_entity.pdbx_description
1 polymer ?
#
loop_
_entity_poly.entity_id
_entity_poly.type
_entity_poly.pdbx_seq_one_letter_code
_entity_poly.pdbx_strand_id
1 'polypeptide(L)'
;MNGFDFMNSVPCFIEISQDSLRVQHGVTGRELLLERLSNGKLTPACREQVITGLKALLKRPAWQPRLRAWCAIGARGVLLRRLTIPPGGKNELQQMLRLQIESEFPLPPDELAWGYLRRDEIARSGTDGRQEL
;
A
#
# COMPACT_ATOMS: atom_id res chain seq x y z
N MET A 1 -21.90 2.77 -29.83
CA MET A 1 -20.67 2.57 -29.03
C MET A 1 -20.38 3.89 -28.34
N ASN A 2 -20.67 3.99 -27.05
CA ASN A 2 -20.63 5.26 -26.32
C ASN A 2 -19.19 5.56 -25.88
N GLY A 3 -18.68 6.76 -26.20
CA GLY A 3 -17.32 7.23 -25.91
C GLY A 3 -17.00 7.48 -24.44
N PHE A 4 -17.72 6.88 -23.50
CA PHE A 4 -17.56 7.07 -22.06
C PHE A 4 -16.92 5.88 -21.31
N ASP A 5 -16.71 4.73 -21.98
CA ASP A 5 -16.04 3.57 -21.36
C ASP A 5 -14.53 3.77 -21.12
N PHE A 6 -13.93 4.84 -21.63
CA PHE A 6 -12.52 5.19 -21.40
C PHE A 6 -12.21 5.57 -19.95
N MET A 7 -13.22 5.91 -19.13
CA MET A 7 -13.02 6.29 -17.72
C MET A 7 -12.98 5.09 -16.76
N ASN A 8 -13.46 3.92 -17.17
CA ASN A 8 -13.39 2.70 -16.37
C ASN A 8 -12.08 1.96 -16.69
N SER A 9 -10.95 2.55 -16.32
CA SER A 9 -9.67 1.88 -16.46
C SER A 9 -9.64 0.65 -15.55
N VAL A 10 -9.37 -0.53 -16.12
CA VAL A 10 -9.17 -1.77 -15.35
C VAL A 10 -8.14 -1.50 -14.26
N PRO A 11 -8.47 -1.69 -12.97
CA PRO A 11 -7.53 -1.41 -11.89
C PRO A 11 -6.32 -2.35 -11.97
N CYS A 12 -5.18 -1.85 -11.54
CA CYS A 12 -3.98 -2.65 -11.32
C CYS A 12 -3.99 -3.18 -9.89
N PHE A 13 -3.75 -4.47 -9.69
CA PHE A 13 -3.56 -5.06 -8.37
C PHE A 13 -2.09 -5.38 -8.20
N ILE A 14 -1.51 -4.99 -7.07
CA ILE A 14 -0.10 -5.18 -6.76
C ILE A 14 0.00 -5.83 -5.38
N GLU A 15 0.61 -6.99 -5.30
CA GLU A 15 0.99 -7.62 -4.04
C GLU A 15 2.50 -7.44 -3.84
N ILE A 16 2.89 -6.88 -2.70
CA ILE A 16 4.29 -6.64 -2.34
C ILE A 16 4.64 -7.56 -1.18
N SER A 17 5.42 -8.60 -1.50
CA SER A 17 5.96 -9.56 -0.55
C SER A 17 7.42 -9.24 -0.20
N GLN A 18 8.03 -10.10 0.61
CA GLN A 18 9.40 -9.89 1.08
C GLN A 18 10.41 -9.93 -0.07
N ASP A 19 10.28 -10.91 -0.97
CA ASP A 19 11.22 -11.26 -2.03
C ASP A 19 10.62 -11.14 -3.44
N SER A 20 9.37 -10.72 -3.54
CA SER A 20 8.62 -10.71 -4.79
C SER A 20 7.57 -9.61 -4.81
N LEU A 21 7.26 -9.15 -6.02
CA LEU A 21 6.19 -8.23 -6.33
C LEU A 21 5.35 -8.86 -7.44
N ARG A 22 4.07 -9.10 -7.17
CA ARG A 22 3.11 -9.64 -8.13
C ARG A 22 2.19 -8.55 -8.60
N VAL A 23 2.00 -8.44 -9.90
CA VAL A 23 1.15 -7.42 -10.52
C VAL A 23 0.14 -8.11 -11.42
N GLN A 24 -1.10 -7.66 -11.35
CA GLN A 24 -2.18 -8.08 -12.23
C GLN A 24 -2.92 -6.87 -12.80
N HIS A 25 -3.11 -6.84 -14.11
CA HIS A 25 -3.85 -5.81 -14.82
C HIS A 25 -4.71 -6.46 -15.91
N GLY A 26 -5.99 -6.64 -15.64
CA GLY A 26 -6.88 -7.45 -16.48
C GLY A 26 -6.42 -8.91 -16.51
N VAL A 27 -6.21 -9.46 -17.71
CA VAL A 27 -5.77 -10.85 -17.91
C VAL A 27 -4.24 -11.02 -17.88
N THR A 28 -3.48 -9.92 -17.85
CA THR A 28 -2.02 -10.00 -17.78
C THR A 28 -1.54 -9.92 -16.35
N GLY A 29 -0.60 -10.80 -16.00
CA GLY A 29 0.04 -10.84 -14.71
C GLY A 29 1.54 -11.02 -14.85
N ARG A 30 2.29 -10.57 -13.84
CA ARG A 30 3.74 -10.79 -13.77
C ARG A 30 4.21 -10.79 -12.33
N GLU A 31 5.16 -11.66 -12.05
CA GLU A 31 5.95 -11.66 -10.82
C GLU A 31 7.34 -11.08 -11.11
N LEU A 32 7.81 -10.23 -10.21
CA LEU A 32 9.13 -9.58 -10.26
C LEU A 32 9.84 -9.88 -8.94
N LEU A 33 11.06 -10.41 -9.01
CA LEU A 33 11.86 -10.66 -7.81
C LEU A 33 12.34 -9.34 -7.20
N LEU A 34 12.32 -9.28 -5.88
CA LEU A 34 12.76 -8.13 -5.09
C LEU A 34 14.04 -8.45 -4.36
N GLU A 35 15.11 -7.78 -4.75
CA GLU A 35 16.36 -7.78 -4.01
C GLU A 35 16.40 -6.55 -3.08
N ARG A 36 16.75 -6.79 -1.82
CA ARG A 36 16.77 -5.76 -0.77
C ARG A 36 18.14 -5.64 -0.13
N LEU A 37 18.46 -4.41 0.24
CA LEU A 37 19.56 -4.11 1.15
C LEU A 37 19.21 -4.60 2.57
N SER A 38 20.22 -4.66 3.44
CA SER A 38 20.06 -5.05 4.85
C SER A 38 19.05 -4.17 5.63
N ASN A 39 18.81 -2.93 5.17
CA ASN A 39 17.82 -2.03 5.72
C ASN A 39 16.40 -2.21 5.14
N GLY A 40 16.17 -3.25 4.34
CA GLY A 40 14.88 -3.57 3.72
C GLY A 40 14.51 -2.74 2.48
N LYS A 41 15.28 -1.70 2.12
CA LYS A 41 15.08 -0.95 0.87
C LYS A 41 15.47 -1.79 -0.34
N LEU A 42 14.82 -1.59 -1.47
CA LEU A 42 15.23 -2.24 -2.73
C LEU A 42 16.63 -1.80 -3.14
N THR A 43 17.42 -2.71 -3.73
CA THR A 43 18.66 -2.31 -4.38
C THR A 43 18.37 -1.36 -5.55
N PRO A 44 19.28 -0.44 -5.91
CA PRO A 44 19.07 0.45 -7.07
C PRO A 44 18.81 -0.33 -8.37
N ALA A 45 19.54 -1.43 -8.59
CA ALA A 45 19.36 -2.30 -9.74
C ALA A 45 17.97 -2.96 -9.74
N CYS A 46 17.52 -3.52 -8.61
CA CYS A 46 16.19 -4.10 -8.48
C CYS A 46 15.10 -3.04 -8.72
N ARG A 47 15.28 -1.81 -8.21
CA ARG A 47 14.32 -0.71 -8.43
C ARG A 47 14.13 -0.41 -9.92
N GLU A 48 15.21 -0.31 -10.69
CA GLU A 48 15.14 -0.08 -12.14
C GLU A 48 14.50 -1.26 -12.89
N GLN A 49 14.81 -2.49 -12.49
CA GLN A 49 14.18 -3.69 -13.04
C GLN A 49 12.68 -3.72 -12.77
N VAL A 50 12.25 -3.37 -11.56
CA VAL A 50 10.83 -3.28 -11.19
C VAL A 50 10.13 -2.20 -12.03
N ILE A 51 10.70 -1.00 -12.13
CA ILE A 51 10.14 0.09 -12.94
C ILE A 51 10.00 -0.34 -14.40
N THR A 52 11.03 -0.97 -14.96
CA THR A 52 11.03 -1.45 -16.36
C THR A 52 9.98 -2.55 -16.55
N GLY A 53 9.91 -3.51 -15.63
CA GLY A 53 8.93 -4.60 -15.66
C GLY A 53 7.49 -4.11 -15.61
N LEU A 54 7.21 -3.13 -14.74
CA LEU A 54 5.89 -2.49 -14.62
C LEU A 54 5.52 -1.70 -15.88
N LYS A 55 6.44 -0.89 -16.42
CA LYS A 55 6.21 -0.16 -17.67
C LYS A 55 5.89 -1.10 -18.83
N ALA A 56 6.64 -2.20 -18.94
CA ALA A 56 6.45 -3.20 -19.98
C ALA A 56 5.13 -3.99 -19.84
N LEU A 57 4.67 -4.23 -18.61
CA LEU A 57 3.38 -4.88 -18.35
C LEU A 57 2.21 -3.95 -18.69
N LEU A 58 2.30 -2.68 -18.28
CA LEU A 58 1.22 -1.71 -18.45
C LEU A 58 1.09 -1.20 -19.88
N LYS A 59 2.21 -1.04 -20.62
CA LYS A 59 2.27 -0.53 -22.01
C LYS A 59 1.43 0.72 -22.24
N ARG A 60 1.32 1.60 -21.23
CA ARG A 60 0.44 2.77 -21.27
C ARG A 60 1.15 3.96 -21.92
N PRO A 61 0.53 4.61 -22.93
CA PRO A 61 0.96 5.89 -23.45
C PRO A 61 0.90 6.99 -22.37
N ALA A 62 1.78 7.98 -22.45
CA ALA A 62 1.85 9.10 -21.50
C ALA A 62 0.59 9.99 -21.46
N TRP A 63 -0.23 9.98 -22.51
CA TRP A 63 -1.46 10.77 -22.59
C TRP A 63 -2.64 10.14 -21.83
N GLN A 64 -2.56 8.84 -21.48
CA GLN A 64 -3.63 8.18 -20.74
C GLN A 64 -3.68 8.67 -19.28
N PRO A 65 -4.88 8.76 -18.67
CA PRO A 65 -5.02 9.08 -17.26
C PRO A 65 -4.21 8.14 -16.36
N ARG A 66 -3.86 8.63 -15.17
CA ARG A 66 -3.18 7.84 -14.13
C ARG A 66 -4.00 6.59 -13.81
N LEU A 67 -3.33 5.44 -13.82
CA LEU A 67 -3.93 4.17 -13.46
C LEU A 67 -4.11 4.09 -11.96
N ARG A 68 -5.31 3.68 -11.52
CA ARG A 68 -5.53 3.33 -10.12
C ARG A 68 -4.90 1.97 -9.84
N ALA A 69 -4.05 1.91 -8.82
CA ALA A 69 -3.50 0.66 -8.32
C ALA A 69 -4.01 0.39 -6.91
N TRP A 70 -4.35 -0.87 -6.64
CA TRP A 70 -4.62 -1.39 -5.31
C TRP A 70 -3.43 -2.21 -4.87
N CYS A 71 -2.83 -1.82 -3.76
CA CYS A 71 -1.63 -2.47 -3.25
C CYS A 71 -1.95 -3.26 -1.98
N ALA A 72 -1.55 -4.52 -1.96
CA ALA A 72 -1.48 -5.34 -0.76
C ALA A 72 -0.02 -5.47 -0.32
N ILE A 73 0.21 -5.47 1.00
CA ILE A 73 1.53 -5.65 1.60
C ILE A 73 1.49 -6.95 2.39
N GLY A 74 2.52 -7.79 2.20
CA GLY A 74 2.64 -9.04 2.95
C GLY A 74 2.67 -8.81 4.46
N ALA A 75 1.97 -9.66 5.20
CA ALA A 75 1.71 -9.49 6.64
C ALA A 75 2.99 -9.35 7.50
N ARG A 76 4.12 -9.93 7.07
CA ARG A 76 5.40 -9.88 7.80
C ARG A 76 5.98 -8.48 7.95
N GLY A 77 5.58 -7.54 7.08
CA GLY A 77 6.02 -6.13 7.14
C GLY A 77 5.02 -5.21 7.81
N VAL A 78 3.92 -5.74 8.38
CA VAL A 78 2.81 -4.95 8.92
C VAL A 78 2.59 -5.31 10.37
N LEU A 79 2.53 -4.30 11.25
CA LEU A 79 2.06 -4.46 12.62
C LEU A 79 0.70 -3.78 12.77
N LEU A 80 -0.33 -4.55 13.13
CA LEU A 80 -1.64 -4.03 13.49
C LEU A 80 -1.85 -4.17 15.00
N ARG A 81 -2.07 -3.05 15.68
CA ARG A 81 -2.28 -3.03 17.13
C ARG A 81 -3.47 -2.18 17.51
N ARG A 82 -4.13 -2.61 18.58
CA ARG A 82 -5.16 -1.83 19.25
C ARG A 82 -4.49 -1.00 20.33
N LEU A 83 -4.64 0.32 20.24
CA LEU A 83 -4.16 1.27 21.24
C LEU A 83 -5.33 1.83 22.04
N THR A 84 -5.12 2.02 23.34
CA THR A 84 -6.03 2.78 24.20
C THR A 84 -5.41 4.14 24.42
N ILE A 85 -5.99 5.18 23.82
CA ILE A 85 -5.51 6.55 23.96
C ILE A 85 -6.29 7.24 25.08
N PRO A 86 -5.62 7.82 26.09
CA PRO A 86 -6.27 8.68 27.08
C PRO A 86 -7.12 9.78 26.43
N PRO A 87 -8.20 10.22 27.08
CA PRO A 87 -9.04 11.30 26.57
C PRO A 87 -8.21 12.59 26.43
N GLY A 88 -8.29 13.23 25.27
CA GLY A 88 -7.53 14.43 24.95
C GLY A 88 -8.12 15.20 23.75
N GLY A 89 -7.62 16.39 23.50
CA GLY A 89 -7.99 17.23 22.35
C GLY A 89 -7.59 16.58 21.01
N LYS A 90 -8.26 16.97 19.91
CA LYS A 90 -7.96 16.41 18.56
C LYS A 90 -6.48 16.57 18.15
N ASN A 91 -5.83 17.65 18.57
CA ASN A 91 -4.43 17.92 18.28
C ASN A 91 -3.46 17.05 19.11
N GLU A 92 -3.91 16.54 20.26
CA GLU A 92 -3.10 15.72 21.16
C GLU A 92 -2.99 14.28 20.67
N LEU A 93 -4.03 13.75 20.00
CA LEU A 93 -4.05 12.38 19.48
C LEU A 93 -2.84 12.07 18.57
N GLN A 94 -2.49 12.98 17.66
CA GLN A 94 -1.34 12.79 16.75
C GLN A 94 -0.02 12.68 17.52
N GLN A 95 0.18 13.55 18.51
CA GLN A 95 1.38 13.53 19.34
C GLN A 95 1.45 12.26 20.19
N MET A 96 0.32 11.83 20.76
CA MET A 96 0.24 10.61 21.57
C MET A 96 0.51 9.36 20.73
N LEU A 97 -0.04 9.26 19.52
CA LEU A 97 0.25 8.15 18.61
C LEU A 97 1.74 8.11 18.24
N ARG A 98 2.34 9.29 17.98
CA ARG A 98 3.77 9.38 17.68
C ARG A 98 4.63 8.87 18.84
N LEU A 99 4.34 9.31 20.07
CA LEU A 99 5.04 8.85 21.28
C LEU A 99 4.89 7.34 21.49
N GLN A 100 3.70 6.78 21.23
CA GLN A 100 3.49 5.33 21.31
C GLN A 100 4.35 4.59 20.29
N ILE A 101 4.40 5.04 19.02
CA ILE A 101 5.23 4.44 17.99
C ILE A 101 6.72 4.51 18.35
N GLU A 102 7.20 5.66 18.83
CA GLU A 102 8.59 5.85 19.27
C GLU A 102 8.96 4.90 20.42
N SER A 103 8.02 4.58 21.30
CA SER A 103 8.26 3.65 22.42
C SER A 103 8.25 2.17 22.01
N GLU A 104 7.58 1.82 20.91
CA GLU A 104 7.34 0.42 20.53
C GLU A 104 8.25 -0.08 19.40
N PHE A 105 8.71 0.81 18.52
CA PHE A 105 9.43 0.42 17.31
C PHE A 105 10.90 0.88 17.34
N PRO A 106 11.81 0.08 16.75
CA PRO A 106 13.22 0.45 16.66
C PRO A 106 13.50 1.56 15.61
N LEU A 107 12.49 1.92 14.80
CA LEU A 107 12.59 2.94 13.76
C LEU A 107 11.79 4.18 14.17
N PRO A 108 12.28 5.39 13.82
CA PRO A 108 11.53 6.60 14.09
C PRO A 108 10.22 6.65 13.26
N PRO A 109 9.18 7.34 13.75
CA PRO A 109 7.88 7.41 13.07
C PRO A 109 7.95 7.93 11.63
N ASP A 110 8.91 8.80 11.32
CA ASP A 110 9.06 9.38 9.97
C ASP A 110 9.66 8.38 8.96
N GLU A 111 10.27 7.29 9.44
CA GLU A 111 10.76 6.19 8.60
C GLU A 111 9.74 5.05 8.49
N LEU A 112 8.63 5.12 9.21
CA LEU A 112 7.55 4.13 9.20
C LEU A 112 6.37 4.65 8.37
N ALA A 113 5.85 3.80 7.49
CA ALA A 113 4.53 4.01 6.92
C ALA A 113 3.49 3.54 7.96
N TRP A 114 2.90 4.47 8.71
CA TRP A 114 1.90 4.17 9.72
C TRP A 114 0.62 4.97 9.54
N GLY A 115 -0.46 4.46 10.11
CA GLY A 115 -1.77 5.08 10.12
C GLY A 115 -2.61 4.48 11.23
N TYR A 116 -3.79 5.05 11.45
CA TYR A 116 -4.73 4.57 12.45
C TYR A 116 -6.15 4.74 11.93
N LEU A 117 -7.04 3.90 12.46
CA LEU A 117 -8.47 4.00 12.27
C LEU A 117 -9.11 4.05 13.64
N ARG A 118 -10.05 4.98 13.83
CA ARG A 118 -10.81 5.00 15.09
C ARG A 118 -11.84 3.89 15.05
N ARG A 119 -12.10 3.26 16.20
CA ARG A 119 -13.00 2.12 16.29
C ARG A 119 -14.43 2.46 15.86
N ASP A 120 -14.86 3.68 16.11
CA ASP A 120 -16.15 4.24 15.67
C ASP A 120 -16.23 4.47 14.16
N GLU A 121 -15.10 4.72 13.49
CA GLU A 121 -15.03 4.85 12.02
C GLU A 121 -15.09 3.48 11.34
N ILE A 122 -14.44 2.47 11.91
CA ILE A 122 -14.46 1.09 11.39
C ILE A 122 -15.91 0.56 11.33
N ALA A 123 -16.72 0.83 12.35
CA ALA A 123 -18.13 0.42 12.39
C ALA A 123 -18.97 1.05 11.27
N ARG A 124 -18.58 2.22 10.75
CA ARG A 124 -19.28 2.93 9.66
C ARG A 124 -18.83 2.50 8.27
N SER A 125 -17.63 1.94 8.13
CA SER A 125 -17.04 1.50 6.85
C SER A 125 -17.41 0.06 6.46
N GLY A 126 -17.95 -0.73 7.39
CA GLY A 126 -18.27 -2.15 7.21
C GLY A 126 -19.36 -2.49 6.19
N THR A 127 -19.96 -1.52 5.51
CA THR A 127 -21.00 -1.74 4.49
C THR A 127 -20.48 -1.97 3.07
N ASP A 128 -19.19 -1.78 2.78
CA ASP A 128 -18.68 -1.81 1.39
C ASP A 128 -17.52 -2.79 1.12
N GLY A 129 -17.19 -3.63 2.11
CA GLY A 129 -16.11 -4.61 2.02
C GLY A 129 -16.60 -6.04 2.17
N ARG A 130 -17.36 -6.56 1.20
CA ARG A 130 -17.57 -8.01 1.09
C ARG A 130 -16.22 -8.66 0.77
N GLN A 131 -15.54 -9.16 1.80
CA GLN A 131 -14.55 -10.22 1.64
C GLN A 131 -15.33 -11.49 1.25
N GLU A 132 -15.44 -11.75 -0.05
CA GLU A 132 -15.81 -13.08 -0.53
C GLU A 132 -14.55 -13.95 -0.40
N LEU A 133 -14.65 -14.95 0.48
CA LEU A 133 -13.71 -16.07 0.60
C LEU A 133 -13.86 -17.02 -0.59
#